data_AF-A0A8T6SBL1-F1
#
_entry.id   AF-A0A8T6SBL1-F1
#
_cell.length_a   1.000
_cell.length_b   1.000
_cell.length_c   1.000
_cell.angle_alpha   90.00
_cell.angle_beta   90.00
_cell.angle_gamma   90.00
#
_symmetry.space_group_name_H-M   'P 1'
#
loop_
_entity.id
_entity.type
_entity.pdbx_description
1 polymer ?
#
loop_
_entity_poly.entity_id
_entity_poly.type
_entity_poly.pdbx_seq_one_letter_code
_entity_poly.pdbx_strand_id
1 'polypeptide(L)'
;CIVDMPVELGISEVLKMKAFEAGGLTDYEEKAKVAAKAMETQNAIYVHLKGPDEFGHDGDAIGKMKNIEEIDQRFFKTLVENIDTSKVAIVVSADHSTPCINKGHSDDPVPVLVSAEFIKGDSSVRMTEKEAEKGKIGLIAGADVVSTALELIKSQK
;
A
#
# COMPACT_ATOMS: atom_id res chain seq x y z
N CYS A 1 2.75 7.34 10.73
CA CYS A 1 2.33 7.47 9.33
C CYS A 1 3.40 8.24 8.57
N ILE A 2 3.51 7.98 7.27
CA ILE A 2 4.31 8.72 6.30
C ILE A 2 3.36 9.11 5.18
N VAL A 3 2.95 10.37 5.17
CA VAL A 3 1.88 10.89 4.31
C VAL A 3 2.22 12.31 3.89
N ASP A 4 1.82 12.70 2.68
CA ASP A 4 2.13 14.03 2.12
C ASP A 4 0.87 14.85 1.81
N MET A 5 -0.26 14.19 1.55
CA MET A 5 -1.48 14.86 1.10
C MET A 5 -2.22 15.52 2.26
N PRO A 6 -2.79 16.73 2.10
CA PRO A 6 -3.52 17.42 3.17
C PRO A 6 -4.64 16.60 3.81
N VAL A 7 -5.36 15.81 2.99
CA VAL A 7 -6.43 14.90 3.47
C VAL A 7 -5.83 13.82 4.37
N GLU A 8 -4.76 13.18 3.94
CA GLU A 8 -4.06 12.13 4.70
C GLU A 8 -3.43 12.67 5.99
N LEU A 9 -2.89 13.90 5.95
CA LEU A 9 -2.42 14.59 7.15
C LEU A 9 -3.56 14.79 8.16
N GLY A 10 -4.71 15.29 7.71
CA GLY A 10 -5.90 15.47 8.56
C GLY A 10 -6.41 14.15 9.16
N ILE A 11 -6.49 13.09 8.36
CA ILE A 11 -6.86 11.75 8.84
C ILE A 11 -5.86 11.28 9.91
N SER A 12 -4.57 11.44 9.66
CA SER A 12 -3.53 11.02 10.59
C SER A 12 -3.57 11.77 11.92
N GLU A 13 -3.93 13.06 11.90
CA GLU A 13 -4.09 13.89 13.09
C GLU A 13 -5.30 13.46 13.92
N VAL A 14 -6.46 13.25 13.27
CA VAL A 14 -7.69 12.78 13.92
C VAL A 14 -7.47 11.41 14.58
N LEU A 15 -6.76 10.51 13.90
CA LEU A 15 -6.41 9.18 14.40
C LEU A 15 -5.21 9.18 15.37
N LYS A 16 -4.62 10.34 15.65
CA LYS A 16 -3.45 10.52 16.54
C LYS A 16 -2.26 9.66 16.14
N MET A 17 -2.05 9.48 14.85
CA MET A 17 -0.90 8.75 14.32
C MET A 17 0.36 9.59 14.48
N LYS A 18 1.44 8.98 14.98
CA LYS A 18 2.76 9.62 14.99
C LYS A 18 3.25 9.82 13.55
N ALA A 19 3.42 11.06 13.13
CA ALA A 19 3.96 11.39 11.81
C ALA A 19 5.48 11.25 11.76
N PHE A 20 6.00 10.79 10.62
CA PHE A 20 7.44 10.74 10.33
C PHE A 20 7.69 11.46 9.01
N GLU A 21 8.60 12.44 9.02
CA GLU A 21 9.03 13.13 7.82
C GLU A 21 9.93 12.22 6.98
N ALA A 22 9.69 12.15 5.68
CA ALA A 22 10.41 11.27 4.76
C ALA A 22 10.44 11.84 3.33
N GLY A 23 10.98 13.06 3.20
CA GLY A 23 11.10 13.74 1.91
C GLY A 23 9.77 14.18 1.30
N GLY A 24 9.77 14.43 -0.01
CA GLY A 24 8.62 14.82 -0.81
C GLY A 24 7.87 13.65 -1.45
N LEU A 25 6.95 13.96 -2.36
CA LEU A 25 6.01 13.00 -2.97
C LEU A 25 6.68 11.82 -3.67
N THR A 26 7.84 12.04 -4.30
CA THR A 26 8.55 11.05 -5.13
C THR A 26 9.79 10.46 -4.46
N ASP A 27 10.03 10.76 -3.18
CA ASP A 27 11.19 10.27 -2.42
C ASP A 27 10.95 8.86 -1.87
N TYR A 28 10.58 7.94 -2.77
CA TYR A 28 10.18 6.57 -2.46
C TYR A 28 11.21 5.81 -1.61
N GLU A 29 12.50 5.92 -1.92
CA GLU A 29 13.56 5.26 -1.16
C GLU A 29 13.67 5.81 0.27
N GLU A 30 13.50 7.12 0.45
CA GLU A 30 13.55 7.74 1.78
C GLU A 30 12.34 7.34 2.61
N LYS A 31 11.13 7.38 2.01
CA LYS A 31 9.91 6.85 2.64
C LYS A 31 10.06 5.41 3.08
N ALA A 32 10.65 4.54 2.25
CA ALA A 32 10.89 3.14 2.58
C ALA A 32 11.87 2.98 3.76
N LYS A 33 12.98 3.71 3.76
CA LYS A 33 13.98 3.67 4.86
C LYS A 33 13.41 4.19 6.17
N VAL A 34 12.67 5.30 6.13
CA VAL A 34 12.01 5.87 7.32
C VAL A 34 10.93 4.92 7.82
N ALA A 35 10.16 4.29 6.93
CA ALA A 35 9.17 3.28 7.31
C ALA A 35 9.83 2.10 8.03
N ALA A 36 10.89 1.52 7.45
CA ALA A 36 11.64 0.43 8.04
C ALA A 36 12.17 0.78 9.44
N LYS A 37 12.83 1.93 9.57
CA LYS A 37 13.35 2.40 10.87
C LYS A 37 12.24 2.66 11.90
N ALA A 38 11.10 3.21 11.47
CA ALA A 38 9.98 3.48 12.35
C ALA A 38 9.41 2.19 12.98
N MET A 39 9.49 1.04 12.29
CA MET A 39 9.04 -0.26 12.83
C MET A 39 9.80 -0.70 14.08
N GLU A 40 11.01 -0.18 14.34
CA GLU A 40 11.74 -0.48 15.58
C GLU A 40 11.02 0.04 16.84
N THR A 41 10.17 1.05 16.67
CA THR A 41 9.49 1.73 17.80
C THR A 41 7.97 1.71 17.69
N GLN A 42 7.42 1.35 16.53
CA GLN A 42 5.99 1.34 16.25
C GLN A 42 5.54 -0.06 15.85
N ASN A 43 4.30 -0.41 16.18
CA ASN A 43 3.71 -1.71 15.86
C ASN A 43 3.05 -1.77 14.46
N ALA A 44 2.77 -0.61 13.86
CA ALA A 44 2.21 -0.50 12.52
C ALA A 44 2.63 0.84 11.90
N ILE A 45 2.96 0.82 10.61
CA ILE A 45 3.31 2.00 9.83
C ILE A 45 2.34 2.11 8.66
N TYR A 46 1.60 3.21 8.60
CA TYR A 46 0.81 3.60 7.44
C TYR A 46 1.65 4.49 6.51
N VAL A 47 1.74 4.12 5.23
CA VAL A 47 2.43 4.89 4.20
C VAL A 47 1.46 5.14 3.06
N HIS A 48 1.30 6.40 2.66
CA HIS A 48 0.49 6.79 1.51
C HIS A 48 1.40 7.21 0.35
N LEU A 49 1.16 6.67 -0.85
CA LEU A 49 1.90 6.98 -2.07
C LEU A 49 0.92 7.52 -3.14
N LYS A 50 1.01 8.82 -3.46
CA LYS A 50 0.03 9.50 -4.32
C LYS A 50 0.18 9.20 -5.83
N GLY A 51 1.40 8.90 -6.28
CA GLY A 51 1.83 9.02 -7.68
C GLY A 51 0.87 8.46 -8.75
N PRO A 52 0.36 7.22 -8.64
CA PRO A 52 -0.39 6.59 -9.74
C PRO A 52 -1.74 7.26 -10.06
N ASP A 53 -2.32 8.00 -9.11
CA ASP A 53 -3.63 8.63 -9.29
C ASP A 53 -3.58 9.82 -10.27
N GLU A 54 -2.49 10.59 -10.28
CA GLU A 54 -2.34 11.77 -11.16
C GLU A 54 -2.40 11.38 -12.64
N PHE A 55 -1.67 10.33 -13.02
CA PHE A 55 -1.72 9.76 -14.36
C PHE A 55 -3.08 9.15 -14.72
N GLY A 56 -3.83 8.69 -13.72
CA GLY A 56 -5.21 8.24 -13.86
C GLY A 56 -6.12 9.39 -14.34
N HIS A 57 -6.06 10.53 -13.66
CA HIS A 57 -6.80 11.75 -14.04
C HIS A 57 -6.37 12.33 -15.39
N ASP A 58 -5.08 12.25 -15.73
CA ASP A 58 -4.59 12.70 -17.04
C ASP A 58 -5.02 11.77 -18.19
N GLY A 59 -5.39 10.52 -17.88
CA GLY A 59 -5.66 9.46 -18.83
C GLY A 59 -4.41 8.87 -19.47
N ASP A 60 -3.25 9.02 -18.81
CA ASP A 60 -1.97 8.49 -19.25
C ASP A 60 -1.71 7.09 -18.67
N ALA A 61 -2.16 6.06 -19.39
CA ALA A 61 -1.95 4.68 -18.98
C ALA A 61 -0.46 4.28 -18.93
N ILE A 62 0.38 4.84 -19.80
CA ILE A 62 1.81 4.50 -19.85
C ILE A 62 2.55 5.15 -18.68
N GLY A 63 2.24 6.41 -18.38
CA GLY A 63 2.75 7.10 -17.20
C GLY A 63 2.32 6.41 -15.91
N LYS A 64 1.03 6.03 -15.80
CA LYS A 64 0.51 5.30 -14.64
C LYS A 64 1.25 3.97 -14.41
N MET A 65 1.44 3.20 -15.48
CA MET A 65 2.19 1.94 -15.44
C MET A 65 3.64 2.17 -14.96
N LYS A 66 4.35 3.11 -15.57
CA LYS A 66 5.75 3.43 -15.19
C LYS A 66 5.86 3.88 -13.75
N ASN A 67 4.92 4.67 -13.25
CA ASN A 67 4.95 5.13 -11.87
C ASN A 67 4.71 4.00 -10.86
N ILE A 68 3.85 3.02 -11.20
CA ILE A 68 3.70 1.79 -10.41
C ILE A 68 5.02 0.99 -10.41
N GLU A 69 5.70 0.87 -11.56
CA GLU A 69 7.02 0.22 -11.64
C GLU A 69 8.10 0.96 -10.82
N GLU A 70 8.06 2.30 -10.79
CA GLU A 70 8.92 3.11 -9.92
C GLU A 70 8.64 2.84 -8.44
N ILE A 71 7.38 2.76 -8.03
CA ILE A 71 7.01 2.42 -6.65
C ILE A 71 7.51 1.02 -6.29
N ASP A 72 7.32 0.02 -7.16
CA ASP A 72 7.83 -1.34 -6.95
C ASP A 72 9.35 -1.36 -6.77
N GLN A 73 10.09 -0.75 -7.70
CA GLN A 73 11.56 -0.75 -7.68
C GLN A 73 12.20 0.15 -6.62
N ARG A 74 11.56 1.27 -6.28
CA ARG A 74 12.17 2.29 -5.41
C ARG A 74 11.63 2.24 -3.98
N PHE A 75 10.33 2.02 -3.81
CA PHE A 75 9.74 1.89 -2.48
C PHE A 75 9.80 0.45 -1.98
N PHE A 76 9.14 -0.50 -2.67
CA PHE A 76 8.97 -1.86 -2.13
C PHE A 76 10.28 -2.64 -2.05
N LYS A 77 11.11 -2.59 -3.09
CA LYS A 77 12.46 -3.19 -3.04
C LYS A 77 13.28 -2.64 -1.87
N THR A 78 13.38 -1.31 -1.75
CA THR A 78 14.11 -0.68 -0.64
C THR A 78 13.52 -1.09 0.71
N LEU A 79 12.20 -1.14 0.84
CA LEU A 79 11.55 -1.52 2.09
C LEU A 79 11.92 -2.95 2.49
N VAL A 80 11.78 -3.90 1.57
CA VAL A 80 12.07 -5.33 1.81
C VAL A 80 13.54 -5.56 2.15
N GLU A 81 14.46 -4.82 1.52
CA GLU A 81 15.90 -4.87 1.82
C GLU A 81 16.25 -4.31 3.22
N ASN A 82 15.36 -3.54 3.85
CA ASN A 82 15.62 -2.83 5.12
C ASN A 82 14.76 -3.31 6.29
N ILE A 83 13.91 -4.33 6.12
CA ILE A 83 13.08 -4.92 7.19
C ILE A 83 13.46 -6.37 7.47
N ASP A 84 13.13 -6.85 8.66
CA ASP A 84 13.14 -8.28 8.97
C ASP A 84 11.83 -8.93 8.50
N THR A 85 11.83 -9.47 7.29
CA THR A 85 10.68 -10.11 6.63
C THR A 85 10.11 -11.30 7.39
N SER A 86 10.89 -11.91 8.30
CA SER A 86 10.41 -12.98 9.18
C SER A 86 9.48 -12.47 10.29
N LYS A 87 9.46 -11.16 10.55
CA LYS A 87 8.68 -10.52 11.63
C LYS A 87 7.63 -9.52 11.14
N VAL A 88 7.77 -9.05 9.90
CA VAL A 88 6.95 -7.98 9.35
C VAL A 88 5.94 -8.54 8.34
N ALA A 89 4.69 -8.11 8.47
CA ALA A 89 3.67 -8.28 7.44
C ALA A 89 3.46 -6.97 6.69
N ILE A 90 3.34 -7.05 5.37
CA ILE A 90 3.06 -5.94 4.47
C ILE A 90 1.64 -6.08 3.96
N VAL A 91 0.86 -5.01 4.09
CA VAL A 91 -0.48 -4.90 3.52
C VAL A 91 -0.46 -3.81 2.46
N VAL A 92 -0.89 -4.14 1.24
CA VAL A 92 -0.92 -3.19 0.11
C VAL A 92 -2.32 -3.15 -0.48
N SER A 93 -2.83 -1.94 -0.70
CA SER A 93 -4.04 -1.70 -1.48
C SER A 93 -4.03 -0.26 -2.00
N ALA A 94 -5.12 0.15 -2.64
CA ALA A 94 -5.41 1.55 -2.96
C ALA A 94 -6.65 2.01 -2.17
N ASP A 95 -6.81 3.30 -2.03
CA ASP A 95 -8.01 3.92 -1.45
C ASP A 95 -9.19 3.93 -2.44
N HIS A 96 -8.90 4.06 -3.75
CA HIS A 96 -9.89 3.94 -4.81
C HIS A 96 -9.27 3.59 -6.18
N SER A 97 -10.15 3.28 -7.14
CA SER A 97 -9.79 3.12 -8.55
C SER A 97 -9.84 4.47 -9.27
N THR A 98 -8.87 4.73 -10.16
CA THR A 98 -8.86 5.88 -11.07
C THR A 98 -8.54 5.40 -12.49
N PRO A 99 -9.52 4.86 -13.24
CA PRO A 99 -9.29 4.33 -14.58
C PRO A 99 -8.90 5.44 -15.57
N CYS A 100 -7.80 5.25 -16.31
CA CYS A 100 -7.31 6.26 -17.28
C CYS A 100 -8.34 6.60 -18.37
N ILE A 101 -9.20 5.65 -18.74
CA ILE A 101 -10.28 5.88 -19.71
C ILE A 101 -11.36 6.83 -19.17
N ASN A 102 -11.55 6.87 -17.86
CA ASN A 102 -12.57 7.68 -17.20
C ASN A 102 -12.02 9.04 -16.74
N LYS A 103 -10.69 9.16 -16.59
CA LYS A 103 -10.03 10.38 -16.11
C LYS A 103 -10.61 10.90 -14.80
N GLY A 104 -10.94 9.96 -13.92
CA GLY A 104 -11.64 10.22 -12.68
C GLY A 104 -11.81 8.95 -11.87
N HIS A 105 -12.28 9.10 -10.63
CA HIS A 105 -12.44 7.97 -9.73
C HIS A 105 -13.62 7.10 -10.19
N SER A 106 -13.51 5.79 -9.97
CA SER A 106 -14.60 4.83 -10.14
C SER A 106 -14.80 4.01 -8.87
N ASP A 107 -15.89 3.25 -8.82
CA ASP A 107 -16.24 2.29 -7.77
C ASP A 107 -15.74 0.88 -8.09
N ASP A 108 -14.89 0.72 -9.11
CA ASP A 108 -14.25 -0.56 -9.43
C ASP A 108 -13.40 -1.02 -8.22
N PRO A 109 -13.48 -2.29 -7.82
CA PRO A 109 -12.73 -2.80 -6.68
C PRO A 109 -11.23 -2.73 -6.92
N VAL A 110 -10.47 -2.47 -5.86
CA VAL A 110 -9.01 -2.37 -5.87
C VAL A 110 -8.36 -3.66 -5.33
N PRO A 111 -7.18 -4.05 -5.84
CA PRO A 111 -6.46 -5.21 -5.30
C PRO A 111 -6.08 -5.02 -3.82
N VAL A 112 -6.17 -6.09 -3.04
CA VAL A 112 -5.64 -6.16 -1.67
C VAL A 112 -4.62 -7.30 -1.60
N LEU A 113 -3.44 -7.01 -1.05
CA LEU A 113 -2.38 -7.97 -0.78
C LEU A 113 -2.06 -7.95 0.72
N VAL A 114 -2.00 -9.12 1.35
CA VAL A 114 -1.42 -9.32 2.68
C VAL A 114 -0.29 -10.33 2.54
N SER A 115 0.94 -9.90 2.80
CA SER A 115 2.14 -10.71 2.57
C SER A 115 3.05 -10.71 3.80
N ALA A 116 3.49 -11.90 4.22
CA ALA A 116 4.52 -12.10 5.23
C ALA A 116 5.10 -13.51 5.07
N GLU A 117 6.35 -13.74 5.50
CA GLU A 117 6.96 -15.08 5.41
C GLU A 117 6.20 -16.16 6.18
N PHE A 118 5.55 -15.77 7.29
CA PHE A 118 4.78 -16.66 8.14
C PHE A 118 3.32 -16.82 7.71
N ILE A 119 2.89 -16.20 6.59
CA ILE A 119 1.54 -16.37 6.07
C ILE A 119 1.55 -17.44 4.97
N LYS A 120 0.69 -18.45 5.11
CA LYS A 120 0.46 -19.41 4.02
C LYS A 120 -0.33 -18.74 2.89
N GLY A 121 0.37 -18.43 1.80
CA GLY A 121 -0.22 -17.85 0.59
C GLY A 121 -1.30 -18.72 -0.06
N ASP A 122 -2.05 -18.10 -0.96
CA ASP A 122 -2.92 -18.81 -1.91
C ASP A 122 -2.19 -19.09 -3.23
N SER A 123 -2.91 -19.28 -4.33
CA SER A 123 -2.33 -19.55 -5.65
C SER A 123 -1.95 -18.29 -6.42
N SER A 124 -2.16 -17.09 -5.86
CA SER A 124 -1.87 -15.83 -6.52
C SER A 124 -0.36 -15.63 -6.65
N VAL A 125 0.09 -15.23 -7.84
CA VAL A 125 1.53 -15.03 -8.13
C VAL A 125 1.87 -13.58 -8.47
N ARG A 126 0.86 -12.72 -8.64
CA ARG A 126 1.01 -11.30 -9.00
C ARG A 126 -0.08 -10.46 -8.35
N MET A 127 0.25 -9.22 -8.00
CA MET A 127 -0.74 -8.23 -7.57
C MET A 127 -1.31 -7.51 -8.82
N THR A 128 -2.48 -7.95 -9.27
CA THR A 128 -3.26 -7.35 -10.36
C THR A 128 -4.73 -7.52 -10.06
N GLU A 129 -5.60 -6.72 -10.66
CA GLU A 129 -7.06 -6.80 -10.51
C GLU A 129 -7.59 -8.21 -10.80
N LYS A 130 -7.13 -8.82 -11.89
CA LYS A 130 -7.55 -10.18 -12.33
C LYS A 130 -7.07 -11.30 -11.41
N GLU A 131 -5.92 -11.15 -10.76
CA GLU A 131 -5.44 -12.14 -9.80
C GLU A 131 -6.12 -11.94 -8.43
N ALA A 132 -6.32 -10.69 -8.01
CA ALA A 132 -7.00 -10.35 -6.77
C ALA A 132 -8.45 -10.86 -6.73
N GLU A 133 -9.15 -10.87 -7.86
CA GLU A 133 -10.51 -11.45 -7.99
C GLU A 133 -10.57 -12.93 -7.54
N LYS A 134 -9.47 -13.67 -7.67
CA LYS A 134 -9.37 -15.10 -7.31
C LYS A 134 -8.78 -15.32 -5.92
N GLY A 135 -8.33 -14.25 -5.25
CA GLY A 135 -7.64 -14.30 -3.97
C GLY A 135 -8.56 -14.77 -2.85
N LYS A 136 -8.00 -15.48 -1.85
CA LYS A 136 -8.79 -16.04 -0.74
C LYS A 136 -9.42 -14.99 0.19
N ILE A 137 -8.91 -13.76 0.18
CA ILE A 137 -9.49 -12.64 0.95
C ILE A 137 -10.91 -12.33 0.45
N GLY A 138 -11.15 -12.52 -0.86
CA GLY A 138 -12.42 -12.17 -1.50
C GLY A 138 -12.66 -10.67 -1.58
N LEU A 139 -13.89 -10.31 -1.98
CA LEU A 139 -14.34 -8.93 -2.04
C LEU A 139 -14.80 -8.47 -0.65
N ILE A 140 -14.13 -7.45 -0.11
CA ILE A 140 -14.41 -6.88 1.22
C ILE A 140 -14.57 -5.36 1.12
N ALA A 141 -15.22 -4.74 2.12
CA ALA A 141 -15.30 -3.29 2.19
C ALA A 141 -13.94 -2.70 2.62
N GLY A 142 -13.65 -1.47 2.19
CA GLY A 142 -12.40 -0.79 2.56
C GLY A 142 -12.19 -0.68 4.07
N ALA A 143 -13.27 -0.47 4.84
CA ALA A 143 -13.23 -0.42 6.31
C ALA A 143 -12.78 -1.75 6.95
N ASP A 144 -12.93 -2.86 6.25
CA ASP A 144 -12.62 -4.21 6.75
C ASP A 144 -11.20 -4.65 6.39
N VAL A 145 -10.46 -3.91 5.56
CA VAL A 145 -9.12 -4.31 5.08
C VAL A 145 -8.15 -4.52 6.25
N VAL A 146 -8.09 -3.57 7.20
CA VAL A 146 -7.15 -3.64 8.32
C VAL A 146 -7.54 -4.75 9.31
N SER A 147 -8.82 -4.86 9.66
CA SER A 147 -9.30 -5.93 10.57
C SER A 147 -9.05 -7.30 9.97
N THR A 148 -9.41 -7.50 8.71
CA THR A 148 -9.19 -8.76 7.96
C THR A 148 -7.70 -9.11 7.90
N ALA A 149 -6.84 -8.15 7.57
CA ALA A 149 -5.39 -8.39 7.54
C ALA A 149 -4.83 -8.77 8.92
N LEU A 150 -5.26 -8.11 9.99
CA LEU A 150 -4.82 -8.43 11.35
C LEU A 150 -5.32 -9.80 11.82
N GLU A 151 -6.54 -10.19 11.47
CA GLU A 151 -7.08 -11.53 11.75
C GLU A 151 -6.29 -12.61 11.01
N LEU A 152 -6.02 -12.40 9.72
CA LEU A 152 -5.17 -13.27 8.93
C LEU A 152 -3.79 -13.42 9.59
N ILE A 153 -3.11 -12.33 9.91
CA ILE A 153 -1.78 -12.34 10.57
C ILE A 153 -1.81 -13.11 11.89
N LYS A 154 -2.85 -12.90 12.72
CA LYS A 154 -2.99 -13.58 14.02
C LYS A 154 -3.25 -15.08 13.88
N SER A 155 -4.01 -15.49 12.87
CA SER A 155 -4.39 -16.90 12.64
C SER A 155 -3.23 -17.81 12.23
N GLN A 156 -2.08 -17.24 11.85
CA GLN A 156 -0.91 -17.98 11.38
C GLN A 156 0.16 -18.19 12.47
N LYS A 157 -0.06 -17.64 13.68
CA LYS A 157 0.77 -17.89 14.87
C LYS A 157 0.17 -19.02 15.70
#